data_AF-A0A829S280-F1
#
_entry.id   AF-A0A829S280-F1
#
_cell.length_a   1.000
_cell.length_b   1.000
_cell.length_c   1.000
_cell.angle_alpha   90.00
_cell.angle_beta   90.00
_cell.angle_gamma   90.00
#
_symmetry.space_group_name_H-M   'P 1'
#
loop_
_entity.id
_entity.type
_entity.pdbx_description
1 polymer ?
#
loop_
_entity_poly.entity_id
_entity_poly.type
_entity_poly.pdbx_seq_one_letter_code
_entity_poly.pdbx_strand_id
1 'polypeptide(L)'
;MALEKQDNQIHLSKTSSSCGCPSTTSQECFTPSESVAKKSQWVSYYHIPRMDCAAEEQMVRMALAPYNDDIQELHFDLPARHLAIYHSVQAEMITQSLQRLGLGAELQQTQPHYEPVEKPKKVRASSSTNAAQKQVLQWLLLINGVMFVIEFMAGIIASSTGLIADSLDMFADAAIYGIALFVVGKNLNAQLKAAHLSGWLQFGLAMIVLIDVLRRFIYGSEPVSILMILIGGLALAANISCLYLMSDHKESGAYMKASYIFSANDVIVNLGVIVAGILVAITGSRYPDLMIGLIIVLFVLNSARKILQLKSE
;
A
#
# COMPACT_ATOMS: atom_id res chain seq x y z
N MET A 1 -70.50 14.59 -19.49
CA MET A 1 -69.37 15.07 -20.31
C MET A 1 -68.36 13.92 -20.33
N ALA A 2 -68.69 12.88 -21.08
CA ALA A 2 -68.13 12.54 -22.40
C ALA A 2 -66.75 11.87 -22.23
N LEU A 3 -66.68 10.52 -22.27
CA LEU A 3 -66.48 9.65 -23.47
C LEU A 3 -65.00 9.73 -23.92
N GLU A 4 -64.20 8.67 -24.13
CA GLU A 4 -64.30 7.35 -24.79
C GLU A 4 -63.19 6.46 -24.18
N LYS A 5 -63.26 5.13 -23.93
CA LYS A 5 -63.72 3.92 -24.65
C LYS A 5 -62.95 3.56 -25.93
N GLN A 6 -62.14 2.49 -25.86
CA GLN A 6 -62.00 1.36 -26.83
C GLN A 6 -60.87 0.43 -26.33
N ASP A 7 -61.10 -0.80 -25.85
CA ASP A 7 -61.58 -2.04 -26.48
C ASP A 7 -60.74 -2.55 -27.66
N ASN A 8 -60.02 -3.68 -27.46
CA ASN A 8 -59.93 -4.88 -28.33
C ASN A 8 -58.65 -5.68 -28.02
N GLN A 9 -58.61 -7.01 -27.98
CA GLN A 9 -59.62 -8.05 -27.97
C GLN A 9 -58.89 -9.34 -27.58
N ILE A 10 -59.46 -10.10 -26.64
CA ILE A 10 -59.07 -11.47 -26.34
C ILE A 10 -59.84 -12.36 -27.33
N HIS A 11 -59.16 -13.21 -28.08
CA HIS A 11 -59.80 -14.30 -28.81
C HIS A 11 -59.47 -15.63 -28.14
N LEU A 12 -60.48 -16.21 -27.48
CA LEU A 12 -60.54 -17.62 -27.13
C LEU A 12 -60.70 -18.46 -28.41
N SER A 13 -60.00 -19.60 -28.49
CA SER A 13 -60.65 -20.85 -28.92
C SER A 13 -59.91 -22.07 -28.38
N LYS A 14 -60.67 -22.91 -27.69
CA LYS A 14 -60.39 -24.29 -27.27
C LYS A 14 -60.21 -25.17 -28.52
N THR A 15 -59.37 -26.20 -28.50
CA THR A 15 -59.75 -27.65 -28.38
C THR A 15 -58.60 -28.61 -28.76
N SER A 16 -58.53 -29.70 -27.98
CA SER A 16 -58.23 -31.10 -28.37
C SER A 16 -56.88 -31.50 -28.98
N SER A 17 -56.09 -32.19 -28.15
CA SER A 17 -55.51 -33.54 -28.37
C SER A 17 -55.05 -33.96 -29.79
N SER A 18 -53.75 -34.23 -29.93
CA SER A 18 -53.28 -35.55 -30.39
C SER A 18 -51.81 -35.77 -30.03
N CYS A 19 -51.53 -36.88 -29.37
CA CYS A 19 -50.21 -37.47 -29.22
C CYS A 19 -49.71 -37.94 -30.60
N GLY A 20 -48.44 -37.67 -30.93
CA GLY A 20 -47.82 -38.17 -32.16
C GLY A 20 -46.32 -37.87 -32.20
N CYS A 21 -45.51 -38.77 -31.65
CA CYS A 21 -44.09 -38.85 -31.98
C CYS A 21 -43.93 -39.62 -33.29
N PRO A 22 -43.00 -39.18 -34.15
CA PRO A 22 -42.04 -40.12 -34.69
C PRO A 22 -40.60 -39.67 -34.48
N SER A 23 -39.76 -40.68 -34.34
CA SER A 23 -38.34 -40.68 -34.04
C SER A 23 -37.44 -40.30 -35.22
N THR A 24 -36.21 -39.89 -34.86
CA THR A 24 -34.93 -40.22 -35.54
C THR A 24 -34.25 -39.12 -36.38
N THR A 25 -33.23 -38.54 -35.73
CA THR A 25 -31.86 -38.23 -36.24
C THR A 25 -31.66 -37.10 -37.24
N SER A 26 -31.14 -35.98 -36.73
CA SER A 26 -29.80 -35.48 -37.04
C SER A 26 -29.63 -34.08 -36.44
N GLN A 27 -28.82 -33.92 -35.40
CA GLN A 27 -28.25 -32.61 -35.08
C GLN A 27 -26.85 -32.79 -34.52
N GLU A 28 -25.92 -32.22 -35.27
CA GLU A 28 -24.48 -32.28 -35.13
C GLU A 28 -24.01 -31.71 -33.79
N CYS A 29 -22.97 -32.35 -33.26
CA CYS A 29 -22.24 -31.95 -32.08
C CYS A 29 -21.58 -30.58 -32.32
N PHE A 30 -22.17 -29.51 -31.76
CA PHE A 30 -21.47 -28.27 -31.52
C PHE A 30 -20.73 -28.38 -30.19
N THR A 31 -19.40 -28.49 -30.25
CA THR A 31 -18.53 -28.27 -29.10
C THR A 31 -18.34 -26.77 -28.89
N PRO A 32 -18.73 -26.18 -27.74
CA PRO A 32 -18.19 -24.91 -27.33
C PRO A 32 -16.83 -25.19 -26.68
N SER A 33 -15.78 -24.80 -27.40
CA SER A 33 -14.43 -24.52 -26.90
C SER A 33 -14.44 -24.09 -25.42
N GLU A 34 -13.92 -24.95 -24.54
CA GLU A 34 -13.65 -24.62 -23.14
C GLU A 34 -12.57 -23.53 -23.05
N SER A 35 -12.99 -22.31 -22.77
CA SER A 35 -12.14 -21.31 -22.11
C SER A 35 -12.91 -20.77 -20.91
N VAL A 36 -13.04 -21.59 -19.87
CA VAL A 36 -13.66 -21.21 -18.60
C VAL A 36 -12.74 -20.23 -17.89
N ALA A 37 -13.16 -18.97 -17.81
CA ALA A 37 -12.54 -17.97 -16.97
C ALA A 37 -12.65 -18.40 -15.49
N LYS A 38 -11.51 -18.58 -14.80
CA LYS A 38 -11.45 -18.80 -13.34
C LYS A 38 -12.23 -17.68 -12.63
N LYS A 39 -13.35 -18.00 -11.98
CA LYS A 39 -14.14 -17.10 -11.10
C LYS A 39 -13.74 -17.32 -9.64
N SER A 40 -13.69 -16.26 -8.83
CA SER A 40 -13.49 -16.33 -7.38
C SER A 40 -14.59 -17.16 -6.76
N GLN A 41 -14.23 -18.20 -6.01
CA GLN A 41 -15.20 -19.01 -5.29
C GLN A 41 -15.41 -18.51 -3.86
N TRP A 42 -14.41 -17.85 -3.27
CA TRP A 42 -14.40 -17.50 -1.85
C TRP A 42 -13.86 -16.09 -1.59
N VAL A 43 -14.39 -15.45 -0.55
CA VAL A 43 -13.84 -14.23 0.04
C VAL A 43 -13.50 -14.49 1.50
N SER A 44 -12.29 -14.15 1.92
CA SER A 44 -11.84 -14.25 3.31
C SER A 44 -11.50 -12.87 3.86
N TYR A 45 -12.02 -12.56 5.04
CA TYR A 45 -11.81 -11.32 5.77
C TYR A 45 -10.84 -11.55 6.92
N TYR A 46 -9.79 -10.75 6.98
CA TYR A 46 -8.78 -10.78 8.02
C TYR A 46 -8.73 -9.45 8.74
N HIS A 47 -8.51 -9.49 10.06
CA HIS A 47 -8.08 -8.33 10.84
C HIS A 47 -6.59 -8.46 11.13
N ILE A 48 -5.80 -7.44 10.81
CA ILE A 48 -4.35 -7.42 10.93
C ILE A 48 -3.95 -6.22 11.80
N PRO A 49 -3.92 -6.37 13.14
CA PRO A 49 -3.78 -5.28 14.10
C PRO A 49 -2.58 -4.36 13.89
N ARG A 50 -1.50 -4.87 13.28
CA ARG A 50 -0.26 -4.11 13.03
C ARG A 50 -0.10 -3.65 11.59
N MET A 51 -1.12 -3.75 10.75
CA MET A 51 -1.08 -3.28 9.36
C MET A 51 -1.43 -1.78 9.28
N ASP A 52 -0.62 -0.94 9.91
CA ASP A 52 -0.90 0.48 10.11
C ASP A 52 -0.23 1.40 9.08
N CYS A 53 0.71 0.90 8.28
CA CYS A 53 1.35 1.69 7.23
C CYS A 53 1.55 0.94 5.90
N ALA A 54 1.97 1.67 4.87
CA ALA A 54 2.18 1.14 3.52
C ALA A 54 3.29 0.08 3.49
N ALA A 55 4.27 0.16 4.40
CA ALA A 55 5.26 -0.88 4.57
C ALA A 55 4.60 -2.21 4.96
N GLU A 56 3.66 -2.21 5.92
CA GLU A 56 2.95 -3.44 6.31
C GLU A 56 1.97 -3.94 5.26
N GLU A 57 1.22 -3.05 4.59
CA GLU A 57 0.40 -3.47 3.45
C GLU A 57 1.29 -4.14 2.39
N GLN A 58 2.42 -3.53 2.05
CA GLN A 58 3.32 -4.08 1.05
C GLN A 58 3.94 -5.40 1.52
N MET A 59 4.26 -5.53 2.81
CA MET A 59 4.68 -6.81 3.39
C MET A 59 3.60 -7.88 3.26
N VAL A 60 2.33 -7.52 3.46
CA VAL A 60 1.19 -8.43 3.25
C VAL A 60 1.04 -8.81 1.78
N ARG A 61 1.11 -7.84 0.86
CA ARG A 61 1.10 -8.11 -0.60
C ARG A 61 2.25 -9.03 -1.01
N MET A 62 3.45 -8.82 -0.45
CA MET A 62 4.61 -9.66 -0.70
C MET A 62 4.42 -11.09 -0.17
N ALA A 63 3.88 -11.26 1.03
CA ALA A 63 3.59 -12.59 1.58
C ALA A 63 2.52 -13.36 0.80
N LEU A 64 1.59 -12.64 0.16
CA LEU A 64 0.52 -13.23 -0.65
C LEU A 64 0.89 -13.40 -2.13
N ALA A 65 2.00 -12.83 -2.58
CA ALA A 65 2.49 -12.95 -3.96
C ALA A 65 2.60 -14.40 -4.50
N PRO A 66 2.91 -15.44 -3.70
CA PRO A 66 2.95 -16.82 -4.18
C PRO A 66 1.58 -17.36 -4.65
N TYR A 67 0.49 -16.73 -4.23
CA TYR A 67 -0.88 -17.14 -4.55
C TYR A 67 -1.52 -16.25 -5.63
N ASN A 68 -0.76 -15.41 -6.34
CA ASN A 68 -1.31 -14.48 -7.34
C ASN A 68 -2.14 -15.14 -8.46
N ASP A 69 -1.88 -16.42 -8.79
CA ASP A 69 -2.65 -17.16 -9.80
C ASP A 69 -4.02 -17.64 -9.31
N ASP A 70 -4.25 -17.57 -8.00
CA ASP A 70 -5.47 -18.02 -7.33
C ASP A 70 -6.12 -16.92 -6.49
N ILE A 71 -5.43 -15.81 -6.22
CA ILE A 71 -5.97 -14.57 -5.65
C ILE A 71 -6.33 -13.64 -6.81
N GLN A 72 -7.60 -13.28 -6.88
CA GLN A 72 -8.12 -12.41 -7.95
C GLN A 72 -8.05 -10.94 -7.54
N GLU A 73 -8.29 -10.65 -6.27
CA GLU A 73 -8.31 -9.29 -5.76
C GLU A 73 -7.95 -9.25 -4.27
N LEU A 74 -7.23 -8.20 -3.88
CA LEU A 74 -6.88 -7.87 -2.51
C LEU A 74 -7.39 -6.47 -2.20
N HIS A 75 -8.28 -6.36 -1.22
CA HIS A 75 -8.82 -5.09 -0.76
C HIS A 75 -8.36 -4.85 0.68
N PHE A 76 -7.49 -3.86 0.87
CA PHE A 76 -7.00 -3.46 2.18
C PHE A 76 -7.82 -2.30 2.74
N ASP A 77 -7.93 -2.22 4.06
CA ASP A 77 -8.48 -1.10 4.78
C ASP A 77 -7.58 -0.87 6.00
N LEU A 78 -6.56 -0.02 5.86
CA LEU A 78 -5.60 0.22 6.94
C LEU A 78 -6.23 0.93 8.14
N PRO A 79 -7.13 1.92 7.98
CA PRO A 79 -7.86 2.50 9.11
C PRO A 79 -8.61 1.45 9.94
N ALA A 80 -9.31 0.52 9.27
CA ALA A 80 -10.01 -0.58 9.94
C ALA A 80 -9.10 -1.78 10.28
N ARG A 81 -7.86 -1.76 9.81
CA ARG A 81 -6.88 -2.86 9.91
C ARG A 81 -7.43 -4.15 9.32
N HIS A 82 -8.19 -4.05 8.24
CA HIS A 82 -8.86 -5.15 7.58
C HIS A 82 -8.29 -5.47 6.21
N LEU A 83 -8.34 -6.74 5.84
CA LEU A 83 -7.96 -7.24 4.53
C LEU A 83 -9.03 -8.22 4.04
N ALA A 84 -9.66 -7.91 2.91
CA ALA A 84 -10.51 -8.82 2.18
C ALA A 84 -9.75 -9.43 0.99
N ILE A 85 -9.76 -10.76 0.91
CA ILE A 85 -9.03 -11.52 -0.10
C ILE A 85 -10.02 -12.33 -0.91
N TYR A 86 -10.05 -12.10 -2.22
CA TYR A 86 -10.86 -12.86 -3.15
C TYR A 86 -9.99 -13.95 -3.76
N HIS A 87 -10.32 -15.21 -3.50
CA HIS A 87 -9.43 -16.31 -3.84
C HIS A 87 -10.16 -17.60 -4.23
N SER A 88 -9.39 -18.52 -4.80
CA SER A 88 -9.80 -19.89 -5.14
C SER A 88 -8.99 -20.95 -4.40
N VAL A 89 -8.16 -20.58 -3.42
CA VAL A 89 -7.33 -21.51 -2.63
C VAL A 89 -7.97 -21.85 -1.28
N GLN A 90 -7.37 -22.76 -0.54
CA GLN A 90 -7.72 -23.01 0.86
C GLN A 90 -7.31 -21.81 1.74
N ALA A 91 -8.27 -21.27 2.50
CA ALA A 91 -8.07 -20.08 3.32
C ALA A 91 -6.96 -20.27 4.38
N GLU A 92 -6.70 -21.52 4.79
CA GLU A 92 -5.65 -21.89 5.74
C GLU A 92 -4.25 -21.53 5.23
N MET A 93 -3.98 -21.71 3.93
CA MET A 93 -2.68 -21.39 3.32
C MET A 93 -2.39 -19.89 3.35
N ILE A 94 -3.43 -19.10 3.04
CA ILE A 94 -3.40 -17.64 3.14
C ILE A 94 -3.24 -17.22 4.60
N THR A 95 -4.02 -17.80 5.51
CA THR A 95 -3.96 -17.50 6.95
C THR A 95 -2.56 -17.73 7.52
N GLN A 96 -1.95 -18.88 7.22
CA GLN A 96 -0.59 -19.20 7.66
C GLN A 96 0.41 -18.17 7.13
N SER A 97 0.31 -17.82 5.85
CA SER A 97 1.21 -16.84 5.22
C SER A 97 1.09 -15.45 5.87
N LEU A 98 -0.12 -15.02 6.23
CA LEU A 98 -0.36 -13.76 6.92
C LEU A 98 0.08 -13.80 8.40
N GLN A 99 -0.09 -14.92 9.09
CA GLN A 99 0.34 -15.09 10.48
C GLN A 99 1.87 -15.05 10.60
N ARG A 100 2.59 -15.59 9.61
CA ARG A 100 4.07 -15.57 9.57
C ARG A 100 4.68 -14.17 9.51
N LEU A 101 3.96 -13.19 8.95
CA LEU A 101 4.38 -11.79 8.97
C LEU A 101 4.51 -11.25 10.40
N GLY A 102 3.91 -11.95 11.37
CA GLY A 102 3.88 -11.49 12.73
C GLY A 102 3.23 -10.12 12.80
N LEU A 103 2.16 -9.87 12.04
CA LEU A 103 1.35 -8.64 12.14
C LEU A 103 0.06 -8.86 12.96
N GLY A 104 -0.13 -10.08 13.48
CA GLY A 104 -1.30 -10.47 14.27
C GLY A 104 -2.53 -10.81 13.42
N ALA A 105 -2.33 -11.29 12.18
CA ALA A 105 -3.43 -11.57 11.27
C ALA A 105 -4.37 -12.65 11.83
N GLU A 106 -5.64 -12.31 11.97
CA GLU A 106 -6.72 -13.18 12.43
C GLU A 106 -7.78 -13.30 11.34
N LEU A 107 -8.10 -14.54 10.94
CA LEU A 107 -9.20 -14.81 10.03
C LEU A 107 -10.52 -14.55 10.78
N GLN A 108 -11.30 -13.58 10.32
CA GLN A 108 -12.60 -13.28 10.90
C GLN A 108 -13.69 -14.15 10.28
N GLN A 109 -13.71 -14.23 8.95
CA GLN A 109 -14.73 -15.00 8.24
C GLN A 109 -14.31 -15.37 6.82
N THR A 110 -14.74 -16.53 6.34
CA THR A 110 -14.69 -16.92 4.92
C THR A 110 -16.12 -17.15 4.43
N GLN A 111 -16.49 -16.55 3.30
CA GLN A 111 -17.81 -16.69 2.69
C GLN A 111 -17.69 -17.10 1.22
N PRO A 112 -18.63 -17.90 0.69
CA PRO A 112 -18.70 -18.18 -0.75
C PRO A 112 -19.12 -16.92 -1.49
N HIS A 113 -18.40 -16.56 -2.55
CA HIS A 113 -18.71 -15.39 -3.36
C HIS A 113 -19.78 -15.75 -4.41
N TYR A 114 -21.01 -15.26 -4.23
CA TYR A 114 -22.11 -15.41 -5.19
C TYR A 114 -22.50 -14.03 -5.75
N GLU A 115 -22.21 -13.80 -7.04
CA GLU A 115 -22.69 -12.62 -7.77
C GLU A 115 -24.07 -12.90 -8.40
N PRO A 116 -25.14 -12.16 -8.04
CA PRO A 116 -26.29 -11.98 -8.92
C PRO A 116 -25.82 -11.23 -10.18
N VAL A 117 -26.38 -11.57 -11.35
CA VAL A 117 -26.04 -10.94 -12.64
C VAL A 117 -26.56 -9.51 -12.71
N GLU A 118 -25.95 -8.60 -11.97
CA GLU A 118 -25.85 -7.20 -12.32
C GLU A 118 -24.38 -6.90 -12.48
N LYS A 119 -23.97 -6.58 -13.71
CA LYS A 119 -22.57 -6.32 -14.07
C LYS A 119 -21.96 -5.36 -13.04
N PRO A 120 -20.99 -5.79 -12.21
CA PRO A 120 -20.07 -4.83 -11.65
C PRO A 120 -19.33 -4.26 -12.85
N LYS A 121 -19.17 -2.94 -12.84
CA LYS A 121 -18.31 -2.23 -13.78
C LYS A 121 -16.97 -2.97 -13.78
N LYS A 122 -16.69 -3.75 -14.84
CA LYS A 122 -15.38 -4.34 -15.06
C LYS A 122 -14.41 -3.17 -15.16
N VAL A 123 -13.80 -2.76 -14.06
CA VAL A 123 -12.45 -2.23 -14.12
C VAL A 123 -11.58 -3.46 -14.31
N ARG A 124 -11.65 -4.02 -15.51
CA ARG A 124 -10.50 -4.73 -16.09
C ARG A 124 -9.36 -3.76 -15.83
N ALA A 125 -8.35 -4.15 -15.05
CA ALA A 125 -7.10 -3.42 -14.97
C ALA A 125 -6.55 -3.33 -16.39
N SER A 126 -6.97 -2.29 -17.11
CA SER A 126 -6.46 -1.99 -18.43
C SER A 126 -4.98 -1.75 -18.26
N SER A 127 -4.18 -2.14 -19.23
CA SER A 127 -2.74 -1.94 -19.25
C SER A 127 -2.31 -0.48 -18.94
N SER A 128 -3.23 0.50 -19.05
CA SER A 128 -3.03 1.89 -18.62
C SER A 128 -3.10 2.12 -17.10
N THR A 129 -3.86 1.35 -16.33
CA THR A 129 -3.97 1.48 -14.85
C THR A 129 -2.71 1.04 -14.11
N ASN A 130 -2.07 -0.06 -14.54
CA ASN A 130 -0.77 -0.50 -14.00
C ASN A 130 0.35 0.48 -14.38
N ALA A 131 0.29 1.07 -15.58
CA ALA A 131 1.28 2.06 -16.03
C ALA A 131 1.16 3.37 -15.24
N ALA A 132 -0.06 3.86 -15.00
CA ALA A 132 -0.29 5.07 -14.21
C ALA A 132 0.12 4.87 -12.73
N GLN A 133 -0.24 3.74 -12.10
CA GLN A 133 0.20 3.43 -10.74
C GLN A 133 1.73 3.28 -10.64
N LYS A 134 2.36 2.61 -11.61
CA LYS A 134 3.81 2.51 -11.71
C LYS A 134 4.47 3.89 -11.86
N GLN A 135 3.86 4.78 -12.64
CA GLN A 135 4.36 6.13 -12.86
C GLN A 135 4.27 6.99 -11.59
N VAL A 136 3.16 6.91 -10.85
CA VAL A 136 3.03 7.56 -9.54
C VAL A 136 4.10 7.04 -8.58
N LEU A 137 4.29 5.73 -8.51
CA LEU A 137 5.30 5.12 -7.64
C LEU A 137 6.74 5.51 -8.02
N GLN A 138 7.02 5.69 -9.33
CA GLN A 138 8.29 6.23 -9.81
C GLN A 138 8.49 7.68 -9.39
N TRP A 139 7.44 8.50 -9.42
CA TRP A 139 7.53 9.88 -8.92
C TRP A 139 7.74 9.93 -7.42
N LEU A 140 7.02 9.11 -6.64
CA LEU A 140 7.24 9.00 -5.19
C LEU A 140 8.67 8.57 -4.86
N LEU A 141 9.18 7.53 -5.54
CA LEU A 141 10.56 7.09 -5.42
C LEU A 141 11.56 8.23 -5.72
N LEU A 142 11.34 8.96 -6.82
CA LEU A 142 12.24 10.02 -7.25
C LEU A 142 12.24 11.20 -6.28
N ILE A 143 11.07 11.64 -5.83
CA ILE A 143 10.92 12.77 -4.90
C ILE A 143 11.60 12.42 -3.57
N ASN A 144 11.26 11.29 -2.97
CA ASN A 144 11.85 10.85 -1.69
C ASN A 144 13.37 10.60 -1.82
N GLY A 145 13.81 9.98 -2.92
CA GLY A 145 15.23 9.74 -3.17
C GLY A 145 16.06 11.02 -3.34
N VAL A 146 15.51 12.03 -4.03
CA VAL A 146 16.16 13.34 -4.18
C VAL A 146 16.16 14.10 -2.85
N MET A 147 15.04 14.12 -2.14
CA MET A 147 14.93 14.77 -0.83
C MET A 147 15.88 14.15 0.19
N PHE A 148 16.00 12.81 0.24
CA PHE A 148 17.00 12.12 1.06
C PHE A 148 18.40 12.71 0.87
N VAL A 149 18.86 12.85 -0.39
CA VAL A 149 20.21 13.37 -0.67
C VAL A 149 20.34 14.82 -0.22
N ILE A 150 19.33 15.66 -0.51
CA ILE A 150 19.33 17.08 -0.13
C ILE A 150 19.37 17.22 1.40
N GLU A 151 18.49 16.54 2.12
CA GLU A 151 18.36 16.64 3.57
C GLU A 151 19.54 16.02 4.29
N PHE A 152 20.07 14.90 3.81
CA PHE A 152 21.25 14.28 4.39
C PHE A 152 22.47 15.21 4.30
N MET A 153 22.71 15.77 3.11
CA MET A 153 23.80 16.72 2.90
C MET A 153 23.59 18.00 3.71
N ALA A 154 22.38 18.55 3.70
CA ALA A 154 22.04 19.72 4.47
C ALA A 154 22.15 19.47 5.98
N GLY A 155 21.77 18.30 6.48
CA GLY A 155 21.85 17.93 7.89
C GLY A 155 23.29 17.81 8.38
N ILE A 156 24.19 17.31 7.53
CA ILE A 156 25.64 17.32 7.80
C ILE A 156 26.16 18.77 7.87
N ILE A 157 25.86 19.58 6.85
CA ILE A 157 26.33 20.98 6.77
C ILE A 157 25.76 21.80 7.94
N ALA A 158 24.49 21.61 8.26
CA ALA A 158 23.79 22.31 9.32
C ALA A 158 24.14 21.76 10.70
N SER A 159 24.91 20.67 10.82
CA SER A 159 25.08 19.96 12.09
C SER A 159 23.75 19.71 12.81
N SER A 160 22.71 19.33 12.07
CA SER A 160 21.37 19.04 12.58
C SER A 160 21.09 17.54 12.56
N THR A 161 20.79 17.00 13.73
CA THR A 161 20.38 15.61 13.91
C THR A 161 18.95 15.38 13.41
N GLY A 162 18.07 16.37 13.56
CA GLY A 162 16.71 16.33 13.02
C GLY A 162 16.69 16.12 11.51
N LEU A 163 17.42 16.96 10.76
CA LEU A 163 17.53 16.85 9.30
C LEU A 163 18.15 15.53 8.84
N ILE A 164 19.21 15.07 9.54
CA ILE A 164 19.82 13.76 9.21
C ILE A 164 18.80 12.65 9.43
N ALA A 165 18.06 12.66 10.55
CA ALA A 165 17.07 11.62 10.84
C ALA A 165 15.88 11.65 9.86
N ASP A 166 15.38 12.84 9.49
CA ASP A 166 14.32 13.05 8.49
C ASP A 166 14.73 12.46 7.13
N SER A 167 15.98 12.71 6.71
CA SER A 167 16.51 12.14 5.47
C SER A 167 16.50 10.61 5.46
N LEU A 168 16.73 9.96 6.61
CA LEU A 168 16.71 8.50 6.72
C LEU A 168 15.30 7.92 6.55
N ASP A 169 14.27 8.67 6.96
CA ASP A 169 12.87 8.30 6.75
C ASP A 169 12.53 8.37 5.25
N MET A 170 12.89 9.47 4.58
CA MET A 170 12.78 9.61 3.12
C MET A 170 13.51 8.50 2.36
N PHE A 171 14.68 8.09 2.85
CA PHE A 171 15.40 6.94 2.30
C PHE A 171 14.62 5.64 2.52
N ALA A 172 13.97 5.48 3.67
CA ALA A 172 13.18 4.30 3.95
C ALA A 172 12.01 4.15 2.98
N ASP A 173 11.32 5.25 2.69
CA ASP A 173 10.20 5.27 1.75
C ASP A 173 10.65 5.06 0.31
N ALA A 174 11.72 5.75 -0.09
CA ALA A 174 12.33 5.54 -1.40
C ALA A 174 12.70 4.07 -1.58
N ALA A 175 13.28 3.42 -0.57
CA ALA A 175 13.64 2.01 -0.66
C ALA A 175 12.40 1.10 -0.78
N ILE A 176 11.33 1.37 -0.02
CA ILE A 176 10.06 0.63 -0.11
C ILE A 176 9.44 0.79 -1.50
N TYR A 177 9.36 2.02 -2.03
CA TYR A 177 8.86 2.29 -3.37
C TYR A 177 9.72 1.63 -4.46
N GLY A 178 11.04 1.65 -4.28
CA GLY A 178 12.00 0.98 -5.16
C GLY A 178 11.83 -0.53 -5.17
N ILE A 179 11.67 -1.16 -4.00
CA ILE A 179 11.35 -2.59 -3.89
C ILE A 179 10.03 -2.88 -4.59
N ALA A 180 8.98 -2.10 -4.30
CA ALA A 180 7.66 -2.28 -4.91
C ALA A 180 7.73 -2.22 -6.44
N LEU A 181 8.55 -1.34 -7.03
CA LEU A 181 8.78 -1.28 -8.48
C LEU A 181 9.63 -2.44 -9.03
N PHE A 182 10.68 -2.83 -8.32
CA PHE A 182 11.63 -3.86 -8.77
C PHE A 182 11.07 -5.28 -8.72
N VAL A 183 10.12 -5.50 -7.81
CA VAL A 183 9.57 -6.80 -7.47
C VAL A 183 8.40 -7.21 -8.37
N VAL A 184 7.77 -6.27 -9.09
CA VAL A 184 6.68 -6.58 -10.03
C VAL A 184 7.13 -7.62 -11.05
N GLY A 185 6.62 -8.85 -10.94
CA GLY A 185 6.93 -9.98 -11.81
C GLY A 185 8.10 -10.88 -11.39
N LYS A 186 8.67 -10.73 -10.18
CA LYS A 186 9.75 -11.58 -9.65
C LYS A 186 9.30 -12.60 -8.62
N ASN A 187 10.05 -13.70 -8.50
CA ASN A 187 9.80 -14.79 -7.55
C ASN A 187 9.97 -14.32 -6.10
N LEU A 188 9.16 -14.84 -5.16
CA LEU A 188 9.10 -14.45 -3.75
C LEU A 188 10.48 -14.29 -3.07
N ASN A 189 11.38 -15.25 -3.30
CA ASN A 189 12.72 -15.23 -2.71
C ASN A 189 13.58 -14.03 -3.13
N ALA A 190 13.41 -13.54 -4.37
CA ALA A 190 14.11 -12.34 -4.82
C ALA A 190 13.53 -11.08 -4.17
N GLN A 191 12.22 -11.05 -3.92
CA GLN A 191 11.53 -9.95 -3.25
C GLN A 191 11.98 -9.82 -1.79
N LEU A 192 12.01 -10.94 -1.07
CA LEU A 192 12.41 -10.97 0.33
C LEU A 192 13.89 -10.64 0.52
N LYS A 193 14.76 -11.10 -0.38
CA LYS A 193 16.17 -10.68 -0.37
C LYS A 193 16.33 -9.18 -0.56
N ALA A 194 15.56 -8.57 -1.48
CA ALA A 194 15.60 -7.12 -1.69
C ALA A 194 15.07 -6.35 -0.47
N ALA A 195 13.97 -6.80 0.12
CA ALA A 195 13.42 -6.23 1.35
C ALA A 195 14.41 -6.32 2.52
N HIS A 196 15.01 -7.49 2.77
CA HIS A 196 16.00 -7.66 3.82
C HIS A 196 17.26 -6.83 3.60
N LEU A 197 17.74 -6.71 2.36
CA LEU A 197 18.87 -5.85 2.05
C LEU A 197 18.57 -4.39 2.42
N SER A 198 17.38 -3.90 2.04
CA SER A 198 16.92 -2.57 2.42
C SER A 198 16.80 -2.40 3.94
N GLY A 199 16.19 -3.37 4.62
CA GLY A 199 16.04 -3.35 6.08
C GLY A 199 17.38 -3.31 6.81
N TRP A 200 18.38 -4.06 6.35
CA TRP A 200 19.73 -4.03 6.91
C TRP A 200 20.43 -2.68 6.67
N LEU A 201 20.28 -2.10 5.48
CA LEU A 201 20.83 -0.78 5.18
C LEU A 201 20.20 0.31 6.06
N GLN A 202 18.87 0.32 6.16
CA GLN A 202 18.14 1.27 7.01
C GLN A 202 18.53 1.11 8.49
N PHE A 203 18.58 -0.13 8.99
CA PHE A 203 19.01 -0.40 10.37
C PHE A 203 20.43 0.11 10.62
N GLY A 204 21.37 -0.15 9.71
CA GLY A 204 22.75 0.32 9.81
C GLY A 204 22.85 1.84 9.83
N LEU A 205 22.17 2.53 8.90
CA LEU A 205 22.13 4.00 8.86
C LEU A 205 21.51 4.59 10.12
N ALA A 206 20.38 4.06 10.57
CA ALA A 206 19.69 4.55 11.75
C ALA A 206 20.52 4.33 13.02
N MET A 207 21.27 3.23 13.12
CA MET A 207 22.23 3.02 14.21
C MET A 207 23.38 4.03 14.18
N ILE A 208 23.92 4.37 13.00
CA ILE A 208 24.95 5.41 12.86
C ILE A 208 24.41 6.76 13.35
N VAL A 209 23.20 7.12 12.95
CA VAL A 209 22.58 8.38 13.39
C VAL A 209 22.27 8.37 14.88
N LEU A 210 21.80 7.25 15.44
CA LEU A 210 21.59 7.11 16.88
C LEU A 210 22.88 7.29 17.68
N ILE A 211 23.99 6.73 17.20
CA ILE A 211 25.32 6.94 17.81
C ILE A 211 25.73 8.41 17.69
N ASP A 212 25.47 9.05 16.55
CA ASP A 212 25.76 10.48 16.35
C ASP A 212 24.91 11.38 17.26
N VAL A 213 23.63 11.04 17.50
CA VAL A 213 22.76 11.71 18.49
C VAL A 213 23.39 11.65 19.87
N LEU A 214 23.82 10.45 20.30
CA LEU A 214 24.45 10.26 21.61
C LEU A 214 25.78 11.02 21.72
N ARG A 215 26.61 10.98 20.67
CA ARG A 215 27.85 11.75 20.59
C ARG A 215 27.56 13.24 20.75
N ARG A 216 26.61 13.79 20.00
CA ARG A 216 26.24 15.21 20.06
C ARG A 216 25.57 15.59 21.36
N PHE A 217 24.90 14.66 22.03
CA PHE A 217 24.37 14.88 23.37
C PHE A 217 25.50 15.11 24.39
N ILE A 218 26.59 14.34 24.31
CA ILE A 218 27.74 14.42 25.22
C ILE A 218 28.69 15.56 24.85
N TYR A 219 29.14 15.62 23.58
CA TYR A 219 30.19 16.54 23.13
C TYR A 219 29.68 17.88 22.59
N GLY A 220 28.37 18.00 22.37
CA GLY A 220 27.76 19.19 21.80
C GLY A 220 27.61 19.15 20.28
N SER A 221 26.78 20.07 19.79
CA SER A 221 26.54 20.37 18.37
C SER A 221 25.98 21.79 18.27
N GLU A 222 26.20 22.44 17.14
CA GLU A 222 25.65 23.76 16.84
C GLU A 222 24.73 23.66 15.61
N PRO A 223 23.49 23.19 15.79
CA PRO A 223 22.55 23.05 14.68
C PRO A 223 22.18 24.41 14.10
N VAL A 224 22.37 24.57 12.79
CA VAL A 224 22.08 25.80 12.04
C VAL A 224 20.58 25.89 11.80
N SER A 225 19.89 26.65 12.65
CA SER A 225 18.43 26.77 12.66
C SER A 225 17.82 27.20 11.33
N ILE A 226 18.47 28.12 10.62
CA ILE A 226 17.96 28.61 9.33
C ILE A 226 17.93 27.48 8.28
N LEU A 227 18.94 26.61 8.28
CA LEU A 227 18.97 25.46 7.37
C LEU A 227 17.92 24.43 7.76
N MET A 228 17.70 24.17 9.05
CA MET A 228 16.62 23.30 9.51
C MET A 228 15.25 23.77 9.00
N ILE A 229 14.96 25.06 9.13
CA ILE A 229 13.66 25.62 8.72
C ILE A 229 13.51 25.60 7.19
N LEU A 230 14.53 26.04 6.45
CA LEU A 230 14.47 26.09 4.99
C LEU A 230 14.37 24.71 4.36
N ILE A 231 15.19 23.77 4.82
CA ILE A 231 15.25 22.42 4.27
C ILE A 231 14.05 21.60 4.74
N GLY A 232 13.67 21.68 6.02
CA GLY A 232 12.43 21.06 6.50
C GLY A 232 11.20 21.63 5.79
N GLY A 233 11.19 22.94 5.45
CA GLY A 233 10.14 23.55 4.63
C GLY A 233 10.12 23.02 3.20
N LEU A 234 11.28 22.78 2.59
CA LEU A 234 11.40 22.15 1.27
C LEU A 234 10.88 20.70 1.30
N ALA A 235 11.25 19.93 2.32
CA ALA A 235 10.79 18.55 2.52
C ALA A 235 9.28 18.48 2.75
N LEU A 236 8.74 19.38 3.57
CA LEU A 236 7.30 19.55 3.75
C LEU A 236 6.59 19.82 2.42
N ALA A 237 7.13 20.71 1.57
CA ALA A 237 6.56 20.99 0.26
C ALA A 237 6.63 19.79 -0.69
N ALA A 238 7.71 19.01 -0.63
CA ALA A 238 7.86 17.78 -1.38
C ALA A 238 6.81 16.73 -0.97
N ASN A 239 6.61 16.52 0.34
CA ASN A 239 5.61 15.58 0.85
C ASN A 239 4.17 16.03 0.59
N ILE A 240 3.87 17.32 0.66
CA ILE A 240 2.58 17.85 0.21
C ILE A 240 2.38 17.61 -1.29
N SER A 241 3.43 17.72 -2.10
CA SER A 241 3.36 17.41 -3.54
C SER A 241 3.08 15.92 -3.77
N CYS A 242 3.71 15.03 -3.01
CA CYS A 242 3.40 13.59 -3.01
C CYS A 242 1.93 13.32 -2.67
N LEU A 243 1.40 13.96 -1.61
CA LEU A 243 -0.02 13.87 -1.23
C LEU A 243 -0.94 14.35 -2.36
N TYR A 244 -0.58 15.43 -3.04
CA TYR A 244 -1.34 15.96 -4.16
C TYR A 244 -1.35 15.00 -5.36
N LEU A 245 -0.20 14.45 -5.75
CA LEU A 245 -0.12 13.43 -6.80
C LEU A 245 -0.99 12.20 -6.49
N MET A 246 -1.05 11.80 -5.22
CA MET A 246 -1.88 10.68 -4.76
C MET A 246 -3.38 11.01 -4.75
N SER A 247 -3.73 12.28 -4.60
CA SER A 247 -5.12 12.72 -4.37
C SER A 247 -6.04 12.49 -5.57
N ASP A 248 -5.51 12.58 -6.80
CA ASP A 248 -6.23 12.26 -8.04
C ASP A 248 -6.53 10.77 -8.21
N HIS A 249 -5.89 9.91 -7.42
CA HIS A 249 -6.01 8.45 -7.47
C HIS A 249 -6.62 7.86 -6.18
N LYS A 250 -7.22 8.68 -5.30
CA LYS A 250 -7.78 8.29 -3.99
C LYS A 250 -8.78 7.12 -4.01
N GLU A 251 -9.50 6.96 -5.12
CA GLU A 251 -10.53 5.93 -5.33
C GLU A 251 -9.98 4.63 -5.96
N SER A 252 -8.69 4.58 -6.33
CA SER A 252 -8.10 3.49 -7.11
C SER A 252 -7.59 2.29 -6.28
N GLY A 253 -7.95 2.24 -4.99
CA GLY A 253 -7.69 1.10 -4.11
C GLY A 253 -6.97 1.49 -2.81
N ALA A 254 -6.88 0.52 -1.92
CA ALA A 254 -6.35 0.66 -0.57
C ALA A 254 -4.91 1.19 -0.49
N TYR A 255 -4.07 0.79 -1.44
CA TYR A 255 -2.67 1.20 -1.57
C TYR A 255 -2.49 2.72 -1.64
N MET A 256 -3.43 3.44 -2.27
CA MET A 256 -3.40 4.91 -2.35
C MET A 256 -3.86 5.58 -1.06
N LYS A 257 -4.79 4.97 -0.32
CA LYS A 257 -5.17 5.46 1.01
C LYS A 257 -4.03 5.26 2.02
N ALA A 258 -3.33 4.12 1.97
CA ALA A 258 -2.15 3.85 2.79
C ALA A 258 -1.04 4.87 2.56
N SER A 259 -0.70 5.07 1.28
CA SER A 259 0.36 6.00 0.88
C SER A 259 0.01 7.45 1.22
N TYR A 260 -1.28 7.81 1.21
CA TYR A 260 -1.76 9.12 1.67
C TYR A 260 -1.60 9.31 3.19
N ILE A 261 -1.94 8.30 4.00
CA ILE A 261 -1.75 8.37 5.47
C ILE A 261 -0.26 8.47 5.81
N PHE A 262 0.57 7.68 5.12
CA PHE A 262 2.01 7.69 5.31
C PHE A 262 2.62 9.06 4.96
N SER A 263 2.32 9.59 3.78
CA SER A 263 2.83 10.91 3.39
C SER A 263 2.28 12.04 4.26
N ALA A 264 1.15 11.84 4.96
CA ALA A 264 0.67 12.75 5.99
C ALA A 264 1.44 12.64 7.32
N ASN A 265 2.01 11.47 7.66
CA ASN A 265 2.94 11.34 8.78
C ASN A 265 4.24 12.10 8.51
N ASP A 266 4.77 12.02 7.30
CA ASP A 266 6.00 12.73 6.93
C ASP A 266 5.80 14.25 7.08
N VAL A 267 4.63 14.76 6.67
CA VAL A 267 4.23 16.16 6.93
C VAL A 267 4.33 16.53 8.41
N ILE A 268 3.91 15.65 9.32
CA ILE A 268 4.02 15.87 10.78
C ILE A 268 5.48 15.87 11.22
N VAL A 269 6.29 14.94 10.69
CA VAL A 269 7.72 14.83 10.98
C VAL A 269 8.47 16.08 10.50
N ASN A 270 8.31 16.50 9.26
CA ASN A 270 8.94 17.71 8.72
C ASN A 270 8.50 18.96 9.49
N LEU A 271 7.22 19.05 9.88
CA LEU A 271 6.74 20.13 10.74
C LEU A 271 7.44 20.11 12.10
N GLY A 272 7.64 18.93 12.69
CA GLY A 272 8.44 18.74 13.89
C GLY A 272 9.87 19.26 13.74
N VAL A 273 10.53 18.99 12.60
CA VAL A 273 11.88 19.49 12.30
C VAL A 273 11.90 21.01 12.16
N ILE A 274 10.91 21.60 11.48
CA ILE A 274 10.77 23.06 11.37
C ILE A 274 10.57 23.69 12.75
N VAL A 275 9.68 23.15 13.57
CA VAL A 275 9.42 23.62 14.94
C VAL A 275 10.68 23.50 15.79
N ALA A 276 11.41 22.39 15.70
CA ALA A 276 12.69 22.23 16.37
C ALA A 276 13.69 23.29 15.90
N GLY A 277 13.78 23.57 14.59
CA GLY A 277 14.63 24.63 14.05
C GLY A 277 14.27 26.02 14.61
N ILE A 278 12.98 26.35 14.70
CA ILE A 278 12.51 27.59 15.33
C ILE A 278 12.90 27.64 16.81
N LEU A 279 12.71 26.54 17.55
CA LEU A 279 13.07 26.45 18.95
C LEU A 279 14.59 26.59 19.16
N VAL A 280 15.42 25.99 18.30
CA VAL A 280 16.88 26.20 18.33
C VAL A 280 17.20 27.68 18.11
N ALA A 281 16.54 28.35 17.16
CA ALA A 281 16.77 29.77 16.88
C ALA A 281 16.45 30.68 18.07
N ILE A 282 15.35 30.39 18.79
CA ILE A 282 14.89 31.19 19.93
C ILE A 282 15.71 30.88 21.19
N THR A 283 16.00 29.60 21.45
CA THR A 283 16.64 29.16 22.70
C THR A 283 18.16 29.19 22.63
N GLY A 284 18.74 29.22 21.43
CA GLY A 284 20.18 29.01 21.21
C GLY A 284 20.65 27.62 21.65
N SER A 285 19.73 26.69 21.89
CA SER A 285 20.01 25.37 22.44
C SER A 285 19.87 24.28 21.40
N ARG A 286 20.75 23.27 21.46
CA ARG A 286 20.74 22.09 20.58
C ARG A 286 19.71 21.02 20.96
N TYR A 287 19.15 21.08 22.17
CA TYR A 287 18.26 20.03 22.66
C TYR A 287 17.00 19.82 21.82
N PRO A 288 16.32 20.86 21.26
CA PRO A 288 15.17 20.65 20.40
C PRO A 288 15.49 19.79 19.16
N ASP A 289 16.63 20.04 18.50
CA ASP A 289 17.12 19.26 17.35
C ASP A 289 17.45 17.80 17.73
N LEU A 290 18.13 17.60 18.86
CA LEU A 290 18.46 16.25 19.34
C LEU A 290 17.21 15.45 19.72
N MET A 291 16.20 16.09 20.32
CA MET A 291 14.95 15.43 20.71
C MET A 291 14.15 15.00 19.48
N ILE A 292 13.94 15.89 18.51
CA ILE A 292 13.20 15.52 17.31
C ILE A 292 13.96 14.45 16.51
N GLY A 293 15.29 14.58 16.37
CA GLY A 293 16.11 13.60 15.68
C GLY A 293 16.11 12.23 16.35
N LEU A 294 16.10 12.18 17.69
CA LEU A 294 15.96 10.93 18.42
C LEU A 294 14.60 10.27 18.18
N ILE A 295 13.51 11.04 18.17
CA ILE A 295 12.17 10.50 17.89
C ILE A 295 12.14 9.87 16.50
N ILE A 296 12.58 10.61 15.48
CA ILE A 296 12.57 10.14 14.08
C ILE A 296 13.44 8.90 13.91
N VAL A 297 14.66 8.88 14.46
CA VAL A 297 15.55 7.72 14.31
C VAL A 297 14.98 6.44 14.95
N LEU A 298 14.21 6.58 16.04
CA LEU A 298 13.52 5.45 16.67
C LEU A 298 12.37 4.92 15.81
N PHE A 299 11.65 5.80 15.11
CA PHE A 299 10.66 5.38 14.11
C PHE A 299 11.32 4.58 12.98
N VAL A 300 12.39 5.10 12.39
CA VAL A 300 13.13 4.41 11.30
C VAL A 300 13.68 3.06 11.76
N LEU A 301 14.25 2.97 12.98
CA LEU A 301 14.72 1.69 13.54
C LEU A 301 13.60 0.67 13.70
N ASN A 302 12.41 1.10 14.11
CA ASN A 302 11.25 0.22 14.23
C ASN A 302 10.80 -0.28 12.86
N SER A 303 10.73 0.60 11.86
CA SER A 303 10.41 0.25 10.47
C SER A 303 11.40 -0.78 9.90
N ALA A 304 12.71 -0.54 10.06
CA ALA A 304 13.76 -1.46 9.63
C ALA A 304 13.64 -2.83 10.31
N ARG A 305 13.36 -2.86 11.62
CA ARG A 305 13.14 -4.10 12.37
C ARG A 305 11.96 -4.89 11.83
N LYS A 306 10.83 -4.24 11.51
CA LYS A 306 9.65 -4.91 10.93
C LYS A 306 9.99 -5.56 9.59
N ILE A 307 10.72 -4.86 8.72
CA ILE A 307 11.16 -5.39 7.41
C ILE A 307 12.07 -6.63 7.57
N LEU A 308 12.97 -6.62 8.55
CA LEU A 308 13.89 -7.75 8.80
C LEU A 308 13.22 -9.00 9.41
N GLN A 309 11.98 -8.88 9.89
CA GLN A 309 11.22 -10.01 10.44
C GLN A 309 10.52 -10.85 9.36
N LEU A 310 10.59 -10.44 8.09
CA LEU A 310 9.98 -11.17 6.98
C LEU A 310 10.68 -12.53 6.77
N LYS A 311 9.92 -13.56 6.38
CA LYS A 311 10.46 -14.90 6.09
C LYS A 311 9.79 -15.50 4.85
N SER A 312 10.60 -16.06 3.96
CA SER A 312 10.14 -17.00 2.92
C SER A 312 10.10 -18.39 3.53
N GLU A 313 8.97 -19.08 3.38
CA GLU A 313 8.97 -20.54 3.41
C GLU A 313 9.07 -21.07 1.98
#